data_AF-A0A7S3HGN7-F1
#
_entry.id   AF-A0A7S3HGN7-F1
#
_cell.length_a   1.000
_cell.length_b   1.000
_cell.length_c   1.000
_cell.angle_alpha   90.00
_cell.angle_beta   90.00
_cell.angle_gamma   90.00
#
_symmetry.space_group_name_H-M   'P 1'
#
loop_
_entity.id
_entity.type
_entity.pdbx_description
1 polymer ?
#
loop_
_entity_poly.entity_id
_entity_poly.type
_entity_poly.pdbx_seq_one_letter_code
_entity_poly.pdbx_strand_id
1 'polypeptide(L)'
;MDQNLVKETAKPWVALLDSLQTIGIDEELPIPQIVVFGDQSSGKSSLLESISGIPFPKGTGLVTRCPTRISMSTCAATEPWSAEVRLPATCKASEEFNKFGRLSAVEA
;
A
#
# COMPACT_ATOMS: atom_id res chain seq x y z
N MET A 1 6.33 24.67 -13.35
CA MET A 1 5.92 24.32 -11.98
C MET A 1 6.99 23.38 -11.44
N ASP A 2 7.67 23.74 -10.36
CA ASP A 2 8.84 23.00 -9.88
C ASP A 2 8.42 21.69 -9.20
N GLN A 3 8.76 20.55 -9.81
CA GLN A 3 8.35 19.23 -9.31
C GLN A 3 8.99 18.88 -7.95
N ASN A 4 10.11 19.52 -7.59
CA ASN A 4 10.74 19.30 -6.29
C ASN A 4 9.95 19.98 -5.16
N LEU A 5 9.39 21.17 -5.43
CA LEU A 5 8.59 21.91 -4.45
C LEU A 5 7.32 21.14 -4.06
N VAL A 6 6.67 20.51 -5.04
CA VAL A 6 5.48 19.67 -4.79
C VAL A 6 5.85 18.46 -3.93
N LYS A 7 6.99 17.81 -4.21
CA LYS A 7 7.46 16.66 -3.42
C LYS A 7 7.77 17.03 -1.97
N GLU A 8 8.48 18.13 -1.73
CA GLU A 8 8.81 18.56 -0.36
C GLU A 8 7.57 18.96 0.42
N THR A 9 6.63 19.64 -0.23
CA THR A 9 5.39 20.10 0.42
C THR A 9 4.43 18.94 0.69
N ALA A 10 4.30 17.97 -0.23
CA ALA A 10 3.31 16.89 -0.11
C ALA A 10 3.70 15.79 0.89
N LYS A 11 5.01 15.51 1.03
CA LYS A 11 5.53 14.48 1.96
C LYS A 11 4.98 14.57 3.39
N PRO A 12 5.04 15.71 4.10
CA PRO A 12 4.54 15.81 5.46
C PRO A 12 3.03 15.58 5.56
N TRP A 13 2.26 15.99 4.55
CA TRP A 13 0.82 15.77 4.52
C TRP A 13 0.47 14.29 4.35
N VAL A 14 1.16 13.58 3.47
CA VAL A 14 0.94 12.12 3.31
C VAL A 14 1.28 11.39 4.60
N ALA A 15 2.39 11.74 5.25
CA ALA A 15 2.77 11.14 6.54
C ALA A 15 1.76 11.42 7.66
N LEU A 16 1.16 12.62 7.69
CA LEU A 16 0.08 12.96 8.62
C LEU A 16 -1.15 12.08 8.39
N LEU A 17 -1.58 11.92 7.12
CA LEU A 17 -2.74 11.10 6.77
C LEU A 17 -2.54 9.63 7.18
N ASP A 18 -1.34 9.07 6.96
CA ASP A 18 -0.99 7.71 7.38
C ASP A 18 -1.00 7.55 8.91
N SER A 19 -0.53 8.58 9.63
CA SER A 19 -0.54 8.58 11.10
C SER A 19 -1.96 8.58 11.66
N LEU A 20 -2.85 9.40 11.07
CA LEU A 20 -4.26 9.46 11.47
C LEU A 20 -5.00 8.13 11.22
N GLN A 21 -4.72 7.48 10.09
CA GLN A 21 -5.29 6.15 9.79
C GLN A 21 -4.79 5.08 10.75
N THR A 22 -3.52 5.16 11.18
CA THR A 22 -2.94 4.20 12.13
C THR A 22 -3.59 4.29 13.52
N ILE A 23 -4.09 5.48 13.89
CA ILE A 23 -4.76 5.71 15.18
C ILE A 23 -6.24 5.25 15.14
N GLY A 24 -6.81 4.96 13.96
CA GLY A 24 -8.20 4.54 13.81
C GLY A 24 -9.21 5.70 13.84
N ILE A 25 -8.77 6.92 13.53
CA ILE A 25 -9.64 8.11 13.44
C ILE A 25 -10.55 8.07 12.20
N ASP A 26 -10.30 7.16 11.25
CA ASP A 26 -11.05 7.04 9.99
C ASP A 26 -12.55 6.73 10.16
N GLU A 27 -12.96 6.22 11.32
CA GLU A 27 -14.37 6.01 11.68
C GLU A 27 -15.11 7.31 12.03
N GLU A 28 -14.40 8.32 12.54
CA GLU A 28 -14.98 9.61 12.98
C GLU A 28 -14.72 10.74 11.99
N LEU A 29 -13.60 10.69 11.27
CA LEU A 29 -13.20 11.70 10.29
C LEU A 29 -12.82 11.03 8.96
N PRO A 30 -13.48 11.38 7.84
CA PRO A 30 -13.12 10.83 6.54
C PRO A 30 -11.72 11.30 6.12
N ILE A 31 -10.77 10.37 6.09
CA ILE A 31 -9.40 10.63 5.63
C ILE A 31 -9.35 10.45 4.11
N PRO A 32 -8.83 11.42 3.34
CA PRO A 32 -8.73 11.30 1.89
C PRO A 32 -7.87 10.10 1.48
N GLN A 33 -8.40 9.27 0.58
CA GLN A 33 -7.73 8.10 0.02
C GLN A 33 -7.92 8.05 -1.49
N ILE A 34 -6.93 7.53 -2.20
CA ILE A 34 -7.02 7.27 -3.64
C ILE A 34 -7.38 5.81 -3.84
N VAL A 35 -8.55 5.58 -4.46
CA VAL A 35 -9.05 4.23 -4.75
C VAL A 35 -8.96 3.97 -6.24
N VAL A 36 -8.37 2.84 -6.60
CA VAL A 36 -8.34 2.33 -7.97
C VAL A 36 -9.49 1.35 -8.14
N PHE A 37 -10.45 1.67 -9.01
CA PHE A 37 -11.59 0.83 -9.33
C PHE A 37 -11.78 0.70 -10.85
N GLY A 38 -12.52 -0.32 -11.28
CA GLY A 38 -12.82 -0.55 -12.68
C GLY A 38 -13.19 -1.99 -12.98
N ASP A 39 -13.66 -2.24 -14.20
CA ASP A 39 -14.13 -3.55 -14.66
C ASP A 39 -13.05 -4.65 -14.58
N GLN A 40 -13.45 -5.91 -14.57
CA GLN A 40 -12.51 -7.04 -14.66
C GLN A 40 -11.58 -6.88 -15.87
N SER A 41 -10.30 -7.21 -15.72
CA SER A 41 -9.28 -7.08 -16.78
C SER A 41 -8.92 -5.65 -17.23
N SER A 42 -9.43 -4.59 -16.59
CA SER A 42 -9.09 -3.20 -16.93
C SER A 42 -7.65 -2.74 -16.60
N GLY A 43 -6.77 -3.65 -16.16
CA GLY A 43 -5.38 -3.33 -15.85
C GLY A 43 -5.11 -2.72 -14.45
N LYS A 44 -6.07 -2.75 -13.52
CA LYS A 44 -5.91 -2.25 -12.13
C LYS A 44 -4.65 -2.79 -11.45
N SER A 45 -4.45 -4.11 -11.46
CA SER A 45 -3.27 -4.74 -10.86
C SER A 45 -1.98 -4.28 -11.57
N SER A 46 -1.99 -4.20 -12.91
CA SER A 46 -0.83 -3.72 -13.68
C SER A 46 -0.49 -2.25 -13.38
N LEU A 47 -1.49 -1.40 -13.15
CA LEU A 47 -1.29 0.00 -12.74
C LEU A 47 -0.68 0.06 -11.34
N LEU A 48 -1.21 -0.70 -10.39
CA LEU A 48 -0.68 -0.75 -9.02
C LEU A 48 0.76 -1.29 -8.99
N GLU A 49 1.09 -2.30 -9.79
CA GLU A 49 2.47 -2.78 -9.95
C GLU A 49 3.39 -1.72 -10.54
N SER A 50 2.93 -0.99 -11.56
CA SER A 50 3.75 0.03 -12.22
C SER A 50 4.06 1.20 -11.28
N ILE A 51 3.13 1.53 -10.38
CA ILE A 51 3.30 2.60 -9.39
C ILE A 51 4.12 2.10 -8.19
N SER A 52 3.82 0.92 -7.67
CA SER A 52 4.45 0.40 -6.44
C SER A 52 5.80 -0.29 -6.68
N GLY A 53 6.05 -0.79 -7.89
CA GLY A 53 7.19 -1.66 -8.19
C GLY A 53 7.09 -3.06 -7.56
N ILE A 54 5.98 -3.40 -6.90
CA ILE A 54 5.74 -4.68 -6.25
C ILE A 54 4.86 -5.53 -7.17
N PRO A 55 5.15 -6.84 -7.38
CA PRO A 55 4.30 -7.70 -8.19
C PRO A 55 2.94 -7.93 -7.51
N PHE A 56 1.85 -7.75 -8.26
CA PHE A 56 0.50 -8.09 -7.83
C PHE A 56 0.06 -9.39 -8.50
N PRO A 57 -0.85 -10.15 -7.89
CA PRO A 57 -1.44 -11.30 -8.56
C PRO A 57 -2.11 -10.84 -9.86
N LYS A 58 -1.85 -11.60 -10.94
CA LYS A 58 -2.47 -11.47 -12.25
C LYS A 58 -2.98 -12.83 -12.68
N GLY A 59 -4.15 -12.87 -13.32
CA GLY A 59 -4.72 -14.12 -13.80
C GLY A 59 -6.12 -13.94 -14.37
N THR A 60 -6.73 -15.05 -14.76
CA THR A 60 -8.11 -15.11 -15.23
C THR A 60 -9.07 -15.28 -14.05
N GLY A 61 -10.26 -14.67 -14.11
CA GLY A 61 -11.25 -14.74 -13.03
C GLY A 61 -11.07 -13.65 -11.97
N LEU A 62 -11.46 -13.94 -10.73
CA LEU A 62 -11.38 -13.00 -9.60
C LEU A 62 -9.95 -12.99 -9.03
N VAL A 63 -9.22 -11.92 -9.35
CA VAL A 63 -7.80 -11.77 -8.98
C VAL A 63 -7.62 -11.05 -7.64
N THR A 64 -8.36 -9.96 -7.40
CA THR A 64 -8.27 -9.19 -6.16
C THR A 64 -9.39 -9.63 -5.22
N ARG A 65 -9.06 -10.38 -4.17
CA ARG A 65 -10.03 -10.93 -3.21
C ARG A 65 -10.13 -10.14 -1.91
N CYS A 66 -9.15 -9.30 -1.63
CA CYS A 66 -9.13 -8.40 -0.48
C CYS A 66 -8.78 -6.98 -0.94
N PRO A 67 -9.40 -5.94 -0.39
CA PRO A 67 -8.91 -4.58 -0.54
C PRO A 67 -7.46 -4.51 -0.05
N THR A 68 -6.57 -3.98 -0.88
CA THR A 68 -5.16 -3.80 -0.54
C THR A 68 -4.89 -2.30 -0.41
N ARG A 69 -4.44 -1.88 0.76
CA ARG A 69 -3.93 -0.53 0.99
C ARG A 69 -2.43 -0.51 0.77
N ILE A 70 -1.94 0.44 -0.01
CA ILE A 70 -0.51 0.63 -0.26
C ILE A 70 -0.15 2.03 0.26
N SER A 71 0.76 2.10 1.23
CA SER A 71 1.44 3.34 1.60
C SER A 71 2.91 3.24 1.18
N MET A 72 3.44 4.32 0.60
CA MET A 72 4.80 4.39 0.10
C MET A 72 5.41 5.72 0.54
N SER A 73 6.62 5.65 1.07
CA SER A 73 7.43 6.81 1.42
C SER A 73 8.76 6.75 0.68
N THR A 74 9.33 7.92 0.39
CA THR A 74 10.66 7.98 -0.23
C THR A 74 11.72 7.84 0.85
N CYS A 75 12.55 6.81 0.78
CA CYS A 75 13.77 6.69 1.59
C CYS A 75 14.96 7.42 0.95
N ALA A 76 15.96 7.75 1.76
CA ALA A 76 17.22 8.28 1.26
C ALA A 76 17.95 7.21 0.44
N ALA A 77 18.74 7.62 -0.56
CA ALA A 77 19.45 6.68 -1.45
C ALA A 77 20.43 5.74 -0.72
N THR A 78 20.79 6.05 0.51
CA THR A 78 21.69 5.28 1.37
C THR A 78 20.99 4.21 2.19
N GLU A 79 19.65 4.23 2.28
CA GLU A 79 18.89 3.27 3.06
C GLU A 79 18.47 2.07 2.20
N PRO A 80 18.51 0.85 2.75
CA PRO A 80 18.01 -0.33 2.04
C PRO A 80 16.50 -0.24 1.85
N TRP A 81 16.00 -0.83 0.75
CA TRP A 81 14.56 -0.99 0.54
C TRP A 81 13.96 -1.88 1.64
N SER A 82 12.83 -1.46 2.19
CA SER A 82 12.06 -2.19 3.20
C SER A 82 10.59 -2.17 2.82
N ALA A 83 9.89 -3.27 3.12
CA ALA A 83 8.44 -3.37 2.98
C ALA A 83 7.87 -4.15 4.17
N GLU A 84 6.73 -3.67 4.64
CA GLU A 84 5.96 -4.30 5.71
C GLU A 84 4.59 -4.68 5.15
N VAL A 85 4.15 -5.91 5.42
CA VAL A 85 2.84 -6.39 5.02
C VAL A 85 2.05 -6.73 6.26
N ARG A 86 0.94 -6.02 6.46
CA ARG A 86 0.00 -6.25 7.55
C ARG A 86 -1.23 -6.96 7.03
N LEU A 87 -1.65 -8.00 7.74
CA LEU A 87 -2.89 -8.70 7.48
C LEU A 87 -3.92 -8.27 8.54
N PRO A 88 -5.20 -8.13 8.20
CA PRO A 88 -6.24 -7.99 9.20
C PRO A 88 -6.18 -9.17 10.17
N ALA A 89 -6.44 -8.94 11.46
CA ALA A 89 -6.46 -9.99 12.49
C ALA A 89 -7.41 -11.16 12.19
N THR A 90 -8.36 -10.95 11.27
CA THR A 90 -9.30 -11.97 10.78
C THR A 90 -8.73 -12.88 9.69
N CYS A 91 -7.59 -12.54 9.10
CA CYS A 91 -6.95 -13.32 8.05
C CYS A 91 -5.92 -14.29 8.64
N LYS A 92 -6.16 -15.59 8.52
CA LYS A 92 -5.14 -16.61 8.78
C LYS A 92 -4.11 -16.56 7.65
N ALA A 93 -2.88 -16.15 7.96
CA ALA A 93 -1.77 -16.22 7.01
C ALA A 93 -1.59 -17.67 6.54
N SER A 94 -1.60 -17.93 5.23
CA SER A 94 -1.17 -19.22 4.70
C SER A 94 0.35 -19.34 4.83
N GLU A 95 0.87 -20.56 4.99
CA GLU A 95 2.32 -20.81 5.09
C GLU A 95 3.13 -20.27 3.89
N GLU A 96 2.46 -19.99 2.77
CA GLU A 96 3.07 -19.37 1.58
C GLU A 96 3.45 -17.91 1.78
N PHE A 97 2.81 -17.18 2.69
CA PHE A 97 3.16 -15.78 2.99
C PHE A 97 4.59 -15.64 3.53
N ASN A 98 5.06 -16.62 4.31
CA ASN A 98 6.41 -16.63 4.88
C ASN A 98 7.51 -16.94 3.83
N LYS A 99 7.15 -17.37 2.62
CA LYS A 99 8.11 -17.66 1.54
C LYS A 99 8.54 -16.42 0.76
N PHE A 100 7.84 -15.28 0.91
CA PHE A 100 8.12 -14.06 0.14
C PHE A 100 9.32 -13.23 0.63
N GLY A 101 10.10 -13.76 1.57
CA GLY A 101 11.41 -13.21 1.92
C GLY A 101 11.31 -11.96 2.81
N ARG A 102 11.62 -12.15 4.10
CA ARG A 102 11.88 -11.09 5.09
C ARG A 102 10.82 -9.99 5.12
N LEU A 103 9.56 -10.40 5.24
CA LEU A 103 8.49 -9.53 5.74
C LEU A 103 8.44 -9.73 7.26
N SER A 104 8.77 -8.72 8.04
CA SER A 104 8.43 -8.73 9.46
C SER A 104 6.92 -8.52 9.55
N ALA A 105 6.19 -9.58 9.87
CA ALA A 105 4.81 -9.44 10.32
C ALA A 105 4.85 -8.68 11.64
N VAL A 106 4.46 -7.40 11.63
CA VAL A 106 4.09 -6.69 12.84
C VAL A 106 2.59 -6.92 12.98
N GLU A 107 2.21 -7.78 13.93
CA GLU A 107 0.82 -7.90 14.36
C GLU A 107 0.40 -6.57 14.98
N ALA A 108 -0.77 -6.08 14.59
CA ALA A 108 -1.46 -4.97 15.24
C ALA A 108 -2.32 -5.51 16.38
#